data_AF-A0A7Y6IH28-F1
#
_entry.id   AF-A0A7Y6IH28-F1
#
_cell.length_a   1.000
_cell.length_b   1.000
_cell.length_c   1.000
_cell.angle_alpha   90.00
_cell.angle_beta   90.00
_cell.angle_gamma   90.00
#
_symmetry.space_group_name_H-M   'P 1'
#
loop_
_entity.id
_entity.type
_entity.pdbx_description
1 polymer ?
#
loop_
_entity_poly.entity_id
_entity_poly.type
_entity_poly.pdbx_seq_one_letter_code
_entity_poly.pdbx_strand_id
1 'polypeptide(L)'
;MTPEAMTPRPPQDAPPAQDAPPSQEAPIAGETPVSGAAVPRQGTRGPRAAPAPREGAAPQEPGSGGRPRGQWWRAVLALGAFGVAATTVYGIFSSGFGRPPRAAALDPPPAPPPLSEPRVAPSTAGTPAGTSTGTPTRTPTGAPAGPAQAPPPPGRAPTLAVVSGDLWFTHLPAGLTRTGGGAADTGPGTRTVWAVWAARPSYGPAPKAAGSGAGDRFVEARADYGAIAASWAAYRRTAPPGSRETVVGGRPAMVGRDPRGGRTVVRLVRPGTGVRVRVGEPLAGELLPVAASVRSPVGDWGGFP
;
A
#
# COMPACT_ATOMS: atom_id res chain seq x y z
N MET A 1 31.03 -27.02 -69.06
CA MET A 1 30.08 -27.80 -68.26
C MET A 1 30.43 -27.56 -66.80
N THR A 2 29.69 -26.67 -66.15
CA THR A 2 29.93 -26.19 -64.79
C THR A 2 28.74 -26.64 -63.95
N PRO A 3 28.91 -27.33 -62.82
CA PRO A 3 27.77 -27.75 -62.00
C PRO A 3 27.19 -26.54 -61.27
N GLU A 4 25.90 -26.27 -61.50
CA GLU A 4 25.12 -25.31 -60.73
C GLU A 4 24.97 -25.77 -59.28
N ALA A 5 25.26 -24.86 -58.35
CA ALA A 5 25.12 -25.07 -56.91
C ALA A 5 23.63 -25.06 -56.52
N MET A 6 23.13 -26.24 -56.16
CA MET A 6 21.78 -26.47 -55.67
C MET A 6 21.64 -25.89 -54.26
N THR A 7 20.93 -24.78 -54.12
CA THR A 7 20.71 -24.09 -52.84
C THR A 7 19.61 -24.82 -52.06
N PRO A 8 19.82 -25.22 -50.79
CA PRO A 8 18.83 -25.94 -50.01
C PRO A 8 17.66 -25.01 -49.61
N ARG A 9 16.45 -25.52 -49.84
CA ARG A 9 15.17 -24.89 -49.51
C ARG A 9 14.99 -24.87 -47.98
N PRO A 10 14.59 -23.74 -47.37
CA PRO A 10 14.33 -23.69 -45.93
C PRO A 10 13.13 -24.56 -45.56
N PRO A 11 13.13 -25.17 -44.36
CA PRO A 11 12.03 -26.03 -43.90
C PRO A 11 10.77 -25.20 -43.68
N GLN A 12 9.66 -25.67 -44.28
CA GLN A 12 8.33 -25.13 -44.09
C GLN A 12 7.82 -25.41 -42.67
N ASP A 13 7.34 -24.34 -42.03
CA ASP A 13 6.27 -24.26 -41.04
C ASP A 13 6.00 -25.53 -40.21
N ALA A 14 6.59 -25.57 -39.01
CA ALA A 14 6.11 -26.42 -37.94
C ALA A 14 4.73 -25.89 -37.46
N PRO A 15 3.71 -26.75 -37.32
CA PRO A 15 2.41 -26.33 -36.79
C PRO A 15 2.54 -25.89 -35.32
N PRO A 16 1.72 -24.92 -34.88
CA PRO A 16 1.74 -24.46 -33.50
C PRO A 16 1.36 -25.59 -32.54
N ALA A 17 2.12 -25.69 -31.46
CA ALA A 17 1.89 -26.64 -30.38
C ALA A 17 0.48 -26.45 -29.81
N GLN A 18 -0.30 -27.54 -29.81
CA GLN A 18 -1.60 -27.58 -29.16
C GLN A 18 -1.40 -27.53 -27.64
N ASP A 19 -2.10 -26.60 -26.99
CA ASP A 19 -2.14 -26.45 -25.54
C ASP A 19 -2.55 -27.77 -24.87
N ALA A 20 -1.67 -28.27 -24.01
CA ALA A 20 -1.97 -29.39 -23.14
C ALA A 20 -3.09 -28.99 -22.15
N PRO A 21 -4.08 -29.86 -21.90
CA PRO A 21 -5.10 -29.58 -20.91
C PRO A 21 -4.48 -29.50 -19.50
N PRO A 22 -4.99 -28.62 -18.62
CA PRO A 22 -4.50 -28.52 -17.26
C PRO A 22 -4.75 -29.83 -16.52
N SER A 23 -3.67 -30.37 -15.94
CA SER A 23 -3.72 -31.52 -15.05
C SER A 23 -4.74 -31.26 -13.94
N GLN A 24 -5.77 -32.10 -13.87
CA GLN A 24 -6.70 -32.10 -12.76
C GLN A 24 -5.95 -32.58 -11.51
N GLU A 25 -5.76 -31.64 -10.58
CA GLU A 25 -5.21 -31.90 -9.25
C GLU A 25 -6.18 -32.79 -8.48
N ALA A 26 -5.73 -33.98 -8.12
CA ALA A 26 -6.53 -34.95 -7.37
C ALA A 26 -6.88 -34.40 -5.97
N PRO A 27 -8.08 -34.68 -5.44
CA PRO A 27 -8.45 -34.28 -4.09
C PRO A 27 -7.60 -35.04 -3.06
N ILE A 28 -6.84 -34.30 -2.26
CA ILE A 28 -6.15 -34.81 -1.08
C ILE A 28 -7.23 -35.21 -0.07
N ALA A 29 -7.46 -36.51 0.03
CA ALA A 29 -8.23 -37.10 1.11
C ALA A 29 -7.42 -37.05 2.41
N GLY A 30 -8.01 -36.47 3.45
CA GLY A 30 -7.65 -36.78 4.83
C GLY A 30 -7.04 -35.64 5.64
N GLU A 31 -7.89 -34.78 6.19
CA GLU A 31 -7.61 -34.18 7.50
C GLU A 31 -8.87 -34.24 8.36
N THR A 32 -8.80 -35.08 9.38
CA THR A 32 -9.79 -35.26 10.44
C THR A 32 -9.76 -34.05 11.39
N PRO A 33 -10.91 -33.60 11.92
CA PRO A 33 -10.92 -32.54 12.92
C PRO A 33 -10.44 -33.09 14.26
N VAL A 34 -9.24 -32.67 14.69
CA VAL A 34 -8.77 -32.84 16.07
C VAL A 34 -9.58 -31.91 16.96
N SER A 35 -10.53 -32.53 17.68
CA SER A 35 -11.31 -31.92 18.75
C SER A 35 -10.38 -31.65 19.96
N GLY A 36 -9.83 -30.44 20.03
CA GLY A 36 -9.02 -29.97 21.15
C GLY A 36 -9.90 -29.35 22.24
N ALA A 37 -10.39 -30.18 23.16
CA ALA A 37 -11.06 -29.75 24.38
C ALA A 37 -10.11 -28.88 25.22
N ALA A 38 -10.56 -27.68 25.58
CA ALA A 38 -9.87 -26.75 26.44
C ALA A 38 -9.73 -27.32 27.86
N VAL A 39 -8.50 -27.64 28.27
CA VAL A 39 -8.14 -27.94 29.66
C VAL A 39 -7.95 -26.61 30.40
N PRO A 40 -8.70 -26.31 31.47
CA PRO A 40 -8.43 -25.15 32.31
C PRO A 40 -7.15 -25.41 33.12
N ARG A 41 -6.08 -24.68 32.80
CA ARG A 41 -4.89 -24.59 33.66
C ARG A 41 -5.29 -23.90 34.97
N GLN A 42 -5.49 -24.69 36.02
CA GLN A 42 -5.45 -24.23 37.41
C GLN A 42 -4.05 -23.65 37.69
N GLY A 43 -4.00 -22.34 37.85
CA GLY A 43 -2.80 -21.66 38.35
C GLY A 43 -2.56 -22.04 39.81
N THR A 44 -1.41 -22.66 40.06
CA THR A 44 -0.83 -22.81 41.39
C THR A 44 -0.42 -21.43 41.91
N ARG A 45 -1.28 -20.81 42.72
CA ARG A 45 -0.93 -19.66 43.56
C ARG A 45 0.01 -20.15 44.66
N GLY A 46 1.27 -19.73 44.60
CA GLY A 46 2.19 -19.76 45.74
C GLY A 46 1.72 -18.82 46.87
N PRO A 47 2.18 -19.05 48.11
CA PRO A 47 1.64 -18.42 49.31
C PRO A 47 2.02 -16.94 49.37
N ARG A 48 1.01 -16.06 49.29
CA ARG A 48 1.17 -14.63 49.52
C ARG A 48 0.90 -14.36 51.00
N ALA A 49 1.91 -13.80 51.66
CA ALA A 49 1.89 -13.38 53.05
C ALA A 49 0.62 -12.57 53.39
N ALA A 50 0.07 -12.90 54.56
CA ALA A 50 -1.13 -12.31 55.13
C ALA A 50 -0.98 -10.79 55.36
N PRO A 51 -1.91 -9.95 54.87
CA PRO A 51 -2.11 -8.61 55.43
C PRO A 51 -3.02 -8.67 56.65
N ALA A 52 -2.65 -7.87 57.65
CA ALA A 52 -3.32 -7.68 58.94
C ALA A 52 -4.82 -7.34 58.83
N PRO A 53 -5.62 -7.67 59.85
CA PRO A 53 -7.07 -7.44 59.84
C PRO A 53 -7.38 -5.94 59.89
N ARG A 54 -8.11 -5.44 58.89
CA ARG A 54 -8.86 -4.18 59.01
C ARG A 54 -10.27 -4.53 59.44
N GLU A 55 -10.57 -4.19 60.69
CA GLU A 55 -11.93 -4.07 61.22
C GLU A 55 -12.72 -3.06 60.37
N GLY A 56 -13.95 -3.44 59.99
CA GLY A 56 -14.84 -2.62 59.17
C GLY A 56 -15.54 -3.40 58.07
N ALA A 57 -16.05 -4.59 58.38
CA ALA A 57 -16.90 -5.34 57.47
C ALA A 57 -18.32 -4.75 57.48
N ALA A 58 -18.66 -4.01 56.44
CA ALA A 58 -20.06 -3.80 56.06
C ALA A 58 -20.65 -5.13 55.55
N PRO A 59 -21.92 -5.43 55.84
CA PRO A 59 -22.55 -6.68 55.42
C PRO A 59 -22.60 -6.74 53.90
N GLN A 60 -21.82 -7.66 53.31
CA GLN A 60 -22.01 -8.04 51.91
C GLN A 60 -23.31 -8.82 51.82
N GLU A 61 -24.26 -8.25 51.06
CA GLU A 61 -25.49 -8.93 50.71
C GLU A 61 -25.20 -10.26 49.99
N PRO A 62 -25.75 -11.38 50.46
CA PRO A 62 -25.71 -12.64 49.75
C PRO A 62 -26.86 -12.66 48.75
N GLY A 63 -26.60 -12.50 47.46
CA GLY A 63 -27.61 -12.90 46.47
C GLY A 63 -27.57 -12.19 45.13
N SER A 64 -26.79 -12.74 44.21
CA SER A 64 -27.22 -12.74 42.81
C SER A 64 -26.74 -14.02 42.13
N GLY A 65 -27.41 -15.12 42.48
CA GLY A 65 -27.46 -16.32 41.64
C GLY A 65 -27.99 -15.93 40.27
N GLY A 66 -27.07 -15.71 39.32
CA GLY A 66 -27.38 -15.39 37.94
C GLY A 66 -28.16 -16.53 37.31
N ARG A 67 -29.46 -16.32 37.14
CA ARG A 67 -30.35 -17.23 36.43
C ARG A 67 -29.78 -17.51 35.03
N PRO A 68 -29.76 -18.77 34.54
CA PRO A 68 -29.21 -19.15 33.22
C PRO A 68 -29.97 -18.59 32.00
N ARG A 69 -30.92 -17.66 32.19
CA ARG A 69 -31.69 -17.02 31.12
C ARG A 69 -30.85 -16.12 30.19
N GLY A 70 -29.59 -15.82 30.50
CA GLY A 70 -28.73 -14.99 29.65
C GLY A 70 -28.01 -15.74 28.52
N GLN A 71 -27.84 -17.07 28.63
CA GLN A 71 -26.98 -17.81 27.70
C GLN A 71 -27.67 -18.12 26.36
N TRP A 72 -28.95 -18.48 26.39
CA TRP A 72 -29.71 -18.73 25.16
C TRP A 72 -29.94 -17.44 24.35
N TRP A 73 -30.10 -16.29 25.02
CA TRP A 73 -30.23 -14.99 24.35
C TRP A 73 -28.96 -14.63 23.55
N ARG A 74 -27.78 -14.92 24.12
CA ARG A 74 -26.51 -14.74 23.41
C ARG A 74 -26.39 -15.66 22.19
N ALA A 75 -26.89 -16.90 22.28
CA ALA A 75 -26.90 -17.82 21.16
C ALA A 75 -27.82 -17.34 20.03
N VAL A 76 -29.02 -16.84 20.37
CA VAL A 76 -29.95 -16.27 19.39
C VAL A 76 -29.35 -15.04 18.70
N LEU A 77 -28.72 -14.13 19.46
CA LEU A 77 -28.05 -12.97 18.89
C LEU A 77 -26.88 -13.36 17.97
N ALA A 78 -26.10 -14.37 18.36
CA ALA A 78 -25.01 -14.88 17.53
C ALA A 78 -25.52 -15.49 16.21
N LEU A 79 -26.60 -16.27 16.27
CA LEU A 79 -27.23 -16.86 15.08
C LEU A 79 -27.77 -15.76 14.15
N GLY A 80 -28.38 -14.72 14.71
CA GLY A 80 -28.86 -13.56 13.96
C GLY A 80 -27.73 -12.79 13.27
N ALA A 81 -26.64 -12.52 13.99
CA ALA A 81 -25.46 -11.87 13.42
C ALA A 81 -24.84 -12.70 12.28
N PHE A 82 -24.80 -14.02 12.44
CA PHE A 82 -24.31 -14.93 11.40
C PHE A 82 -25.21 -14.94 10.17
N GLY A 83 -26.53 -14.93 10.36
CA GLY A 83 -27.50 -14.80 9.27
C GLY A 83 -27.30 -13.52 8.47
N VAL A 84 -27.20 -12.36 9.15
CA VAL A 84 -26.96 -11.07 8.49
C VAL A 84 -25.65 -11.07 7.69
N ALA A 85 -24.56 -11.60 8.26
CA ALA A 85 -23.29 -11.72 7.57
C ALA A 85 -23.38 -12.61 6.32
N ALA A 86 -24.02 -13.78 6.43
CA ALA A 86 -24.20 -14.70 5.30
C ALA A 86 -25.06 -14.08 4.19
N THR A 87 -26.16 -13.40 4.54
CA THR A 87 -27.01 -12.71 3.56
C THR A 87 -26.27 -11.55 2.88
N THR A 88 -25.43 -10.81 3.60
CA THR A 88 -24.62 -9.72 3.03
C THR A 88 -23.61 -10.25 2.02
N VAL A 89 -22.88 -11.31 2.38
CA VAL A 89 -21.93 -11.98 1.47
C VAL A 89 -22.65 -12.51 0.24
N TYR A 90 -23.77 -13.21 0.42
CA TYR A 90 -24.59 -13.71 -0.68
C TYR A 90 -25.05 -12.58 -1.61
N GLY A 91 -25.54 -11.46 -1.06
CA GLY A 91 -25.96 -10.31 -1.84
C GLY A 91 -24.82 -9.71 -2.69
N ILE A 92 -23.61 -9.61 -2.15
CA ILE A 92 -22.44 -9.11 -2.89
C ILE A 92 -22.13 -10.02 -4.09
N PHE A 93 -22.09 -11.34 -3.89
CA PHE A 93 -21.75 -12.29 -4.95
C PHE A 93 -22.90 -12.50 -5.96
N SER A 94 -24.16 -12.49 -5.52
CA SER A 94 -25.32 -12.59 -6.41
C SER A 94 -25.55 -11.32 -7.24
N SER A 95 -25.09 -10.15 -6.79
CA SER A 95 -25.21 -8.88 -7.52
C SER A 95 -24.34 -8.81 -8.79
N GLY A 96 -23.54 -9.83 -9.09
CA GLY A 96 -22.71 -9.85 -10.29
C GLY A 96 -21.51 -8.91 -10.25
N PHE A 97 -21.17 -8.37 -9.07
CA PHE A 97 -19.90 -7.69 -8.83
C PHE A 97 -18.76 -8.69 -9.10
N GLY A 98 -18.02 -8.48 -10.18
CA GLY A 98 -16.93 -9.36 -10.61
C GLY A 98 -17.22 -10.21 -11.85
N ARG A 99 -18.41 -10.12 -12.47
CA ARG A 99 -18.52 -10.57 -13.86
C ARG A 99 -17.68 -9.63 -14.72
N PRO A 100 -16.58 -10.08 -15.35
CA PRO A 100 -15.91 -9.26 -16.33
C PRO A 100 -16.95 -8.82 -17.36
N PRO A 101 -16.92 -7.56 -17.83
CA PRO A 101 -17.81 -7.14 -18.89
C PRO A 101 -17.68 -8.19 -19.99
N ARG A 102 -18.80 -8.86 -20.34
CA ARG A 102 -18.83 -9.71 -21.53
C ARG A 102 -18.25 -8.85 -22.62
N ALA A 103 -17.09 -9.24 -23.15
CA ALA A 103 -16.49 -8.56 -24.27
C ALA A 103 -17.61 -8.38 -25.28
N ALA A 104 -18.03 -7.12 -25.49
CA ALA A 104 -18.91 -6.81 -26.59
C ALA A 104 -18.24 -7.47 -27.80
N ALA A 105 -18.97 -8.36 -28.47
CA ALA A 105 -18.51 -9.00 -29.68
C ALA A 105 -17.84 -7.90 -30.52
N LEU A 106 -16.53 -8.06 -30.75
CA LEU A 106 -15.74 -7.10 -31.49
C LEU A 106 -16.51 -6.79 -32.77
N ASP A 107 -17.00 -5.55 -32.87
CA ASP A 107 -17.41 -5.02 -34.15
C ASP A 107 -16.20 -5.19 -35.09
N PRO A 108 -16.40 -5.74 -36.31
CA PRO A 108 -15.32 -5.88 -37.27
C PRO A 108 -14.67 -4.51 -37.46
N PRO A 109 -13.32 -4.43 -37.42
CA PRO A 109 -12.62 -3.16 -37.50
C PRO A 109 -13.03 -2.43 -38.79
N PRO A 110 -13.33 -1.12 -38.72
CA PRO A 110 -13.67 -0.34 -39.90
C PRO A 110 -12.49 -0.36 -40.89
N ALA A 111 -12.82 -0.52 -42.18
CA ALA A 111 -11.84 -0.60 -43.25
C ALA A 111 -10.89 0.61 -43.22
N PRO A 112 -9.58 0.41 -43.44
CA PRO A 112 -8.61 1.49 -43.42
C PRO A 112 -8.93 2.54 -44.50
N PRO A 113 -8.81 3.84 -44.19
CA PRO A 113 -8.98 4.89 -45.18
C PRO A 113 -7.89 4.80 -46.27
N PRO A 114 -8.19 5.22 -47.51
CA PRO A 114 -7.20 5.24 -48.58
C PRO A 114 -6.03 6.16 -48.23
N LEU A 115 -4.82 5.63 -48.40
CA LEU A 115 -3.55 6.34 -48.28
C LEU A 115 -3.57 7.57 -49.20
N SER A 116 -3.60 8.76 -48.60
CA SER A 116 -3.34 10.00 -49.33
C SER A 116 -1.83 10.12 -49.56
N GLU A 117 -1.43 10.23 -50.83
CA GLU A 117 -0.04 10.39 -51.23
C GLU A 117 0.59 11.66 -50.62
N PRO A 118 1.87 11.60 -50.22
CA PRO A 118 2.56 12.75 -49.66
C PRO A 118 2.83 13.80 -50.74
N ARG A 119 2.13 14.94 -50.65
CA ARG A 119 2.41 16.14 -51.44
C ARG A 119 3.74 16.75 -50.97
N VAL A 120 4.77 16.62 -51.80
CA VAL A 120 6.07 17.28 -51.65
C VAL A 120 5.86 18.80 -51.66
N ALA A 121 6.21 19.47 -50.55
CA ALA A 121 6.30 20.93 -50.47
C ALA A 121 7.75 21.38 -50.73
N PRO A 122 7.99 22.44 -51.52
CA PRO A 122 9.32 22.94 -51.80
C PRO A 122 9.92 23.69 -50.60
N SER A 123 11.18 23.34 -50.31
CA SER A 123 12.08 23.98 -49.36
C SER A 123 12.29 25.46 -49.70
N THR A 124 11.99 26.35 -48.76
CA THR A 124 12.42 27.76 -48.81
C THR A 124 13.47 27.98 -47.72
N ALA A 125 14.72 28.06 -48.16
CA ALA A 125 15.85 28.50 -47.36
C ALA A 125 15.68 29.99 -47.00
N GLY A 126 15.88 30.33 -45.72
CA GLY A 126 15.81 31.69 -45.23
C GLY A 126 16.37 31.82 -43.82
N THR A 127 17.69 31.87 -43.72
CA THR A 127 18.44 32.37 -42.55
C THR A 127 18.40 33.90 -42.56
N PRO A 128 18.22 34.57 -41.42
CA PRO A 128 19.35 35.32 -40.88
C PRO A 128 19.51 35.22 -39.36
N ALA A 129 20.75 35.48 -38.96
CA ALA A 129 21.30 35.47 -37.62
C ALA A 129 20.67 36.55 -36.70
N GLY A 130 20.48 36.19 -35.43
CA GLY A 130 20.14 37.09 -34.34
C GLY A 130 21.00 36.79 -33.12
N THR A 131 22.12 37.49 -33.03
CA THR A 131 23.05 37.51 -31.90
C THR A 131 22.40 38.24 -30.72
N SER A 132 22.19 37.57 -29.59
CA SER A 132 21.87 38.21 -28.31
C SER A 132 22.72 37.60 -27.19
N THR A 133 23.96 38.06 -27.13
CA THR A 133 24.89 37.87 -26.01
C THR A 133 24.45 38.77 -24.86
N GLY A 134 23.60 38.28 -23.97
CA GLY A 134 23.18 38.95 -22.75
C GLY A 134 23.51 38.10 -21.54
N THR A 135 24.73 38.18 -21.03
CA THR A 135 25.16 37.53 -19.79
C THR A 135 24.73 38.41 -18.60
N PRO A 136 23.78 37.98 -17.74
CA PRO A 136 23.59 38.66 -16.46
C PRO A 136 24.73 38.24 -15.52
N THR A 137 25.73 39.10 -15.39
CA THR A 137 26.70 39.07 -14.30
C THR A 137 25.94 39.34 -12.99
N ARG A 138 25.45 38.28 -12.34
CA ARG A 138 25.04 38.34 -10.93
C ARG A 138 26.27 38.18 -10.06
N THR A 139 26.69 39.29 -9.48
CA THR A 139 27.57 39.35 -8.31
C THR A 139 26.95 38.51 -7.18
N PRO A 140 27.60 37.43 -6.69
CA PRO A 140 27.15 36.77 -5.49
C PRO A 140 27.58 37.61 -4.28
N THR A 141 26.66 38.44 -3.78
CA THR A 141 26.76 39.02 -2.44
C THR A 141 26.77 37.87 -1.43
N GLY A 142 27.86 37.77 -0.67
CA GLY A 142 28.15 36.68 0.25
C GLY A 142 26.98 36.37 1.19
N ALA A 143 26.41 35.18 1.02
CA ALA A 143 25.62 34.55 2.05
C ALA A 143 26.59 33.99 3.10
N PRO A 144 26.34 34.21 4.41
CA PRO A 144 27.17 33.62 5.45
C PRO A 144 27.15 32.10 5.30
N ALA A 145 28.34 31.50 5.24
CA ALA A 145 28.53 30.06 5.23
C ALA A 145 27.88 29.46 6.49
N GLY A 146 26.65 28.95 6.32
CA GLY A 146 26.04 28.07 7.30
C GLY A 146 26.94 26.85 7.49
N PRO A 147 26.99 26.26 8.69
CA PRO A 147 27.89 25.15 8.98
C PRO A 147 27.69 24.06 7.93
N ALA A 148 28.77 23.75 7.22
CA ALA A 148 28.80 22.68 6.24
C ALA A 148 28.28 21.41 6.90
N GLN A 149 27.12 20.94 6.44
CA GLN A 149 26.57 19.66 6.85
C GLN A 149 27.63 18.60 6.54
N ALA A 150 28.19 17.99 7.58
CA ALA A 150 29.16 16.93 7.45
C ALA A 150 28.62 15.86 6.48
N PRO A 151 29.44 15.36 5.54
CA PRO A 151 29.01 14.31 4.63
C PRO A 151 28.50 13.11 5.45
N PRO A 152 27.32 12.57 5.12
CA PRO A 152 26.74 11.45 5.86
C PRO A 152 27.74 10.28 5.88
N PRO A 153 27.86 9.57 7.01
CA PRO A 153 28.83 8.50 7.14
C PRO A 153 28.66 7.47 6.01
N PRO A 154 29.74 7.05 5.34
CA PRO A 154 29.69 6.02 4.32
C PRO A 154 29.30 4.70 4.99
N GLY A 155 28.25 4.03 4.50
CA GLY A 155 28.01 2.64 4.90
C GLY A 155 26.57 2.15 5.08
N ARG A 156 25.54 2.85 4.60
CA ARG A 156 24.22 2.21 4.45
C ARG A 156 23.70 2.36 3.04
N ALA A 157 23.66 1.23 2.34
CA ALA A 157 23.00 1.14 1.05
C ALA A 157 21.53 1.59 1.20
N PRO A 158 21.03 2.45 0.30
CA PRO A 158 19.63 2.83 0.30
C PRO A 158 18.78 1.56 0.20
N THR A 159 17.97 1.33 1.23
CA THR A 159 17.06 0.18 1.23
C THR A 159 15.83 0.54 0.43
N LEU A 160 15.69 -0.08 -0.74
CA LEU A 160 14.50 0.06 -1.58
C LEU A 160 13.35 -0.75 -0.96
N ALA A 161 12.28 -0.06 -0.56
CA ALA A 161 11.13 -0.70 0.07
C ALA A 161 9.87 -0.46 -0.77
N VAL A 162 9.36 -1.53 -1.39
CA VAL A 162 8.23 -1.47 -2.32
C VAL A 162 6.90 -1.47 -1.56
N VAL A 163 6.09 -0.44 -1.77
CA VAL A 163 4.70 -0.34 -1.28
C VAL A 163 3.76 -1.04 -2.27
N SER A 164 3.86 -0.64 -3.54
CA SER A 164 3.12 -1.17 -4.69
C SER A 164 4.03 -1.15 -5.92
N GLY A 165 3.64 -1.78 -7.03
CA GLY A 165 4.42 -1.76 -8.29
C GLY A 165 4.79 -0.35 -8.75
N ASP A 166 3.97 0.64 -8.39
CA ASP A 166 4.13 2.04 -8.78
C ASP A 166 4.55 2.97 -7.64
N LEU A 167 4.95 2.42 -6.49
CA LEU A 167 5.36 3.22 -5.34
C LEU A 167 6.39 2.51 -4.46
N TRP A 168 7.54 3.15 -4.25
CA TRP A 168 8.61 2.64 -3.39
C TRP A 168 9.28 3.75 -2.59
N PHE A 169 9.91 3.38 -1.48
CA PHE A 169 10.83 4.24 -0.74
C PHE A 169 12.26 4.01 -1.21
N THR A 170 13.05 5.07 -1.31
CA THR A 170 14.51 4.97 -1.43
C THR A 170 15.23 5.05 -0.08
N HIS A 171 14.49 5.33 1.00
CA HIS A 171 15.00 5.36 2.36
C HIS A 171 14.00 4.68 3.30
N LEU A 172 14.40 3.55 3.86
CA LEU A 172 13.71 2.88 4.95
C LEU A 172 14.64 2.87 6.19
N PRO A 173 14.15 3.24 7.38
CA PRO A 173 14.92 3.12 8.61
C PRO A 173 15.41 1.68 8.81
N ALA A 174 16.64 1.55 9.28
CA ALA A 174 17.28 0.24 9.36
C ALA A 174 16.65 -0.65 10.43
N GLY A 175 16.78 -1.97 10.24
CA GLY A 175 16.22 -2.98 11.14
C GLY A 175 14.70 -3.17 10.99
N LEU A 176 14.07 -2.48 10.04
CA LEU A 176 12.67 -2.71 9.70
C LEU A 176 12.56 -3.76 8.58
N THR A 177 11.69 -4.74 8.79
CA THR A 177 11.36 -5.77 7.80
C THR A 177 9.88 -5.67 7.45
N ARG A 178 9.50 -6.02 6.21
CA ARG A 178 8.09 -6.00 5.80
C ARG A 178 7.33 -7.06 6.61
N THR A 179 6.39 -6.61 7.44
CA THR A 179 5.56 -7.48 8.29
C THR A 179 4.13 -7.58 7.80
N GLY A 180 3.72 -6.74 6.85
CA GLY A 180 2.38 -6.79 6.30
C GLY A 180 2.15 -5.87 5.11
N GLY A 181 0.91 -5.88 4.65
CA GLY A 181 0.42 -5.07 3.55
C GLY A 181 -0.81 -5.70 2.91
N GLY A 182 -1.40 -4.98 1.96
CA GLY A 182 -2.56 -5.46 1.22
C GLY A 182 -3.07 -4.41 0.24
N ALA A 183 -4.16 -4.76 -0.44
CA ALA A 183 -4.93 -3.84 -1.27
C ALA A 183 -6.40 -3.91 -0.86
N ALA A 184 -7.10 -2.79 -0.98
CA ALA A 184 -8.51 -2.66 -0.64
C ALA A 184 -9.14 -1.65 -1.58
N ASP A 185 -10.27 -2.03 -2.15
CA ASP A 185 -11.10 -1.11 -2.92
C ASP A 185 -11.93 -0.29 -1.93
N THR A 186 -11.74 1.03 -1.96
CA THR A 186 -12.37 1.96 -1.01
C THR A 186 -13.66 2.60 -1.55
N GLY A 187 -14.06 2.19 -2.75
CA GLY A 187 -15.20 2.75 -3.48
C GLY A 187 -14.97 2.76 -4.99
N PRO A 188 -15.97 3.17 -5.78
CA PRO A 188 -15.91 3.15 -7.25
C PRO A 188 -14.70 3.91 -7.77
N GLY A 189 -13.83 3.22 -8.52
CA GLY A 189 -12.62 3.82 -9.10
C GLY A 189 -11.58 4.29 -8.07
N THR A 190 -11.68 3.85 -6.81
CA THR A 190 -10.69 4.15 -5.76
C THR A 190 -10.07 2.87 -5.24
N ARG A 191 -8.73 2.87 -5.19
CA ARG A 191 -7.95 1.75 -4.70
C ARG A 191 -7.01 2.24 -3.63
N THR A 192 -6.89 1.50 -2.55
CA THR A 192 -5.85 1.67 -1.55
C THR A 192 -4.88 0.50 -1.64
N VAL A 193 -3.58 0.77 -1.60
CA VAL A 193 -2.56 -0.24 -1.32
C VAL A 193 -1.77 0.18 -0.09
N TRP A 194 -1.42 -0.74 0.79
CA TRP A 194 -0.59 -0.44 1.95
C TRP A 194 0.46 -1.51 2.19
N ALA A 195 1.52 -1.10 2.87
CA ALA A 195 2.58 -1.98 3.33
C ALA A 195 3.09 -1.50 4.68
N VAL A 196 3.49 -2.44 5.52
CA VAL A 196 3.98 -2.16 6.87
C VAL A 196 5.35 -2.80 7.05
N TRP A 197 6.29 -2.02 7.56
CA TRP A 197 7.61 -2.44 7.98
C TRP A 197 7.75 -2.20 9.47
N ALA A 198 8.11 -3.23 10.21
CA ALA A 198 8.32 -3.13 11.65
C ALA A 198 9.64 -3.78 12.04
N ALA A 199 10.22 -3.33 13.15
CA ALA A 199 11.32 -4.03 13.78
C ALA A 199 10.83 -5.40 14.23
N ARG A 200 11.51 -6.46 13.80
CA ARG A 200 11.21 -7.81 14.28
C ARG A 200 11.63 -7.86 15.76
N PRO A 201 10.76 -8.25 16.69
CA PRO A 201 11.20 -8.44 18.07
C PRO A 201 12.30 -9.50 18.08
N SER A 202 13.46 -9.17 18.67
CA SER A 202 14.61 -10.09 18.73
C SER A 202 14.26 -11.39 19.46
N TYR A 203 13.30 -11.34 20.39
CA TYR A 203 12.70 -12.48 21.08
C TYR A 203 11.24 -12.15 21.42
N GLY A 204 10.27 -12.95 20.96
CA GLY A 204 8.87 -12.82 21.36
C GLY A 204 7.85 -13.20 20.29
N PRO A 205 6.56 -13.35 20.67
CA PRO A 205 5.48 -13.61 19.72
C PRO A 205 5.41 -12.49 18.69
N ALA A 206 4.98 -12.83 17.47
CA ALA A 206 4.83 -11.87 16.37
C ALA A 206 4.06 -10.63 16.86
N PRO A 207 4.51 -9.41 16.52
CA PRO A 207 3.83 -8.20 16.97
C PRO A 207 2.37 -8.24 16.52
N LYS A 208 1.45 -8.00 17.47
CA LYS A 208 0.04 -7.71 17.13
C LYS A 208 0.04 -6.63 16.05
N ALA A 209 -0.87 -6.77 15.07
CA ALA A 209 -1.00 -5.91 13.89
C ALA A 209 -0.37 -4.52 14.11
N ALA A 210 0.75 -4.30 13.39
CA ALA A 210 1.61 -3.15 13.58
C ALA A 210 0.80 -1.85 13.65
N GLY A 211 1.03 -1.06 14.70
CA GLY A 211 0.35 0.21 14.93
C GLY A 211 -0.81 0.18 15.93
N SER A 212 -0.83 -0.77 16.87
CA SER A 212 -1.65 -0.69 18.09
C SER A 212 -0.87 -0.23 19.33
N GLY A 213 0.47 -0.30 19.32
CA GLY A 213 1.33 0.13 20.41
C GLY A 213 2.02 1.46 20.11
N ALA A 214 1.87 2.44 21.02
CA ALA A 214 2.54 3.75 20.92
C ALA A 214 4.09 3.68 21.00
N GLY A 215 4.67 2.50 21.28
CA GLY A 215 6.11 2.31 21.48
C GLY A 215 6.87 1.60 20.37
N ASP A 216 6.21 1.12 19.31
CA ASP A 216 6.88 0.25 18.32
C ASP A 216 7.62 1.05 17.25
N ARG A 217 8.80 0.57 16.83
CA ARG A 217 9.49 1.06 15.61
C ARG A 217 8.83 0.45 14.38
N PHE A 218 8.00 1.24 13.70
CA PHE A 218 7.38 0.85 12.44
C PHE A 218 7.27 2.01 11.45
N VAL A 219 7.16 1.66 10.18
CA VAL A 219 6.78 2.52 9.06
C VAL A 219 5.61 1.85 8.36
N GLU A 220 4.51 2.57 8.21
CA GLU A 220 3.38 2.17 7.38
C GLU A 220 3.23 3.16 6.23
N ALA A 221 3.08 2.62 5.04
CA ALA A 221 2.85 3.39 3.84
C ALA A 221 1.52 2.99 3.26
N ARG A 222 0.72 3.99 2.89
CA ARG A 222 -0.55 3.81 2.22
C ARG A 222 -0.57 4.69 0.98
N ALA A 223 -0.84 4.06 -0.16
CA ALA A 223 -1.03 4.69 -1.44
C ALA A 223 -2.52 4.67 -1.76
N ASP A 224 -3.13 5.84 -1.90
CA ASP A 224 -4.53 5.98 -2.30
C ASP A 224 -4.58 6.46 -3.75
N TYR A 225 -5.38 5.76 -4.56
CA TYR A 225 -5.52 5.98 -5.99
C TYR A 225 -6.94 6.44 -6.35
N GLY A 226 -7.03 7.21 -7.45
CA GLY A 226 -8.31 7.62 -8.04
C GLY A 226 -8.88 8.90 -7.43
N ALA A 227 -10.20 8.99 -7.36
CA ALA A 227 -10.93 10.24 -7.05
C ALA A 227 -10.53 10.88 -5.70
N ILE A 228 -10.21 10.08 -4.69
CA ILE A 228 -9.77 10.57 -3.38
C ILE A 228 -8.47 11.40 -3.47
N ALA A 229 -7.62 11.08 -4.43
CA ALA A 229 -6.35 11.74 -4.69
C ALA A 229 -6.39 12.59 -5.98
N ALA A 230 -7.56 12.95 -6.49
CA ALA A 230 -7.68 13.74 -7.73
C ALA A 230 -7.00 15.12 -7.63
N SER A 231 -7.03 15.73 -6.44
CA SER A 231 -6.41 17.03 -6.19
C SER A 231 -5.86 17.13 -4.76
N TRP A 232 -4.95 18.07 -4.54
CA TRP A 232 -4.42 18.32 -3.19
C TRP A 232 -5.52 18.78 -2.23
N ALA A 233 -6.44 19.64 -2.69
CA ALA A 233 -7.54 20.15 -1.88
C ALA A 233 -8.50 19.04 -1.42
N ALA A 234 -8.73 18.01 -2.25
CA ALA A 234 -9.48 16.83 -1.87
C ALA A 234 -8.67 15.93 -0.93
N TYR A 235 -7.43 15.62 -1.31
CA TYR A 235 -6.62 14.63 -0.59
C TYR A 235 -6.23 15.09 0.82
N ARG A 236 -5.97 16.39 1.05
CA ARG A 236 -5.65 16.92 2.38
C ARG A 236 -6.75 16.71 3.42
N ARG A 237 -7.99 16.45 3.00
CA ARG A 237 -9.11 16.10 3.91
C ARG A 237 -8.89 14.74 4.59
N THR A 238 -8.02 13.91 4.04
CA THR A 238 -7.61 12.65 4.66
C THR A 238 -6.57 12.87 5.76
N ALA A 239 -6.02 14.07 5.97
CA ALA A 239 -5.01 14.30 7.00
C ALA A 239 -5.57 14.06 8.42
N PRO A 240 -4.74 13.59 9.37
CA PRO A 240 -5.18 13.46 10.75
C PRO A 240 -5.65 14.81 11.34
N PRO A 241 -6.57 14.80 12.32
CA PRO A 241 -6.96 16.01 13.04
C PRO A 241 -5.75 16.75 13.64
N GLY A 242 -5.78 18.08 13.64
CA GLY A 242 -4.69 18.91 14.16
C GLY A 242 -3.39 18.85 13.35
N SER A 243 -3.46 18.37 12.11
CA SER A 243 -2.32 18.40 11.19
C SER A 243 -1.96 19.83 10.78
N ARG A 244 -0.67 20.03 10.48
CA ARG A 244 -0.08 21.30 10.05
C ARG A 244 0.43 21.18 8.63
N GLU A 245 0.28 22.26 7.85
CA GLU A 245 0.84 22.35 6.50
C GLU A 245 2.37 22.37 6.55
N THR A 246 2.98 21.72 5.57
CA THR A 246 4.44 21.68 5.37
C THR A 246 4.77 21.41 3.90
N VAL A 247 6.06 21.30 3.60
CA VAL A 247 6.57 20.93 2.28
C VAL A 247 7.51 19.73 2.41
N VAL A 248 7.25 18.67 1.64
CA VAL A 248 8.06 17.44 1.63
C VAL A 248 8.55 17.17 0.21
N GLY A 249 9.86 17.30 0.00
CA GLY A 249 10.47 17.13 -1.33
C GLY A 249 9.92 18.13 -2.36
N GLY A 250 9.75 19.40 -1.95
CA GLY A 250 9.23 20.47 -2.80
C GLY A 250 7.73 20.43 -3.07
N ARG A 251 6.97 19.54 -2.41
CA ARG A 251 5.52 19.37 -2.61
C ARG A 251 4.72 19.66 -1.35
N PRO A 252 3.50 20.25 -1.48
CA PRO A 252 2.60 20.44 -0.35
C PRO A 252 2.30 19.13 0.38
N ALA A 253 2.32 19.19 1.71
CA ALA A 253 2.05 18.06 2.58
C ALA A 253 1.40 18.52 3.90
N MET A 254 0.80 17.57 4.63
CA MET A 254 0.25 17.76 5.97
C MET A 254 0.96 16.81 6.93
N VAL A 255 1.46 17.31 8.06
CA VAL A 255 2.04 16.50 9.14
C VAL A 255 1.13 16.56 10.35
N GLY A 256 0.82 15.41 10.95
CA GLY A 256 -0.01 15.35 12.16
C GLY A 256 0.32 14.17 13.05
N ARG A 257 -0.39 14.09 14.19
CA ARG A 257 -0.36 12.91 15.06
C ARG A 257 -1.48 11.97 14.62
N ASP A 258 -1.16 10.69 14.44
CA ASP A 258 -2.18 9.70 14.08
C ASP A 258 -3.00 9.32 15.32
N PRO A 259 -4.34 9.16 15.22
CA PRO A 259 -5.17 8.78 16.36
C PRO A 259 -4.84 7.38 16.91
N ARG A 260 -4.19 6.52 16.11
CA ARG A 260 -3.73 5.20 16.53
C ARG A 260 -2.27 5.20 17.04
N GLY A 261 -1.66 6.38 17.19
CA GLY A 261 -0.28 6.56 17.66
C GLY A 261 0.73 6.82 16.54
N GLY A 262 1.85 7.45 16.92
CA GLY A 262 2.90 7.85 16.00
C GLY A 262 2.61 9.16 15.25
N ARG A 263 3.38 9.40 14.19
CA ARG A 263 3.31 10.61 13.35
C ARG A 263 3.01 10.24 11.91
N THR A 264 2.18 11.05 11.27
CA THR A 264 1.72 10.80 9.90
C THR A 264 2.00 12.01 9.03
N VAL A 265 2.52 11.77 7.82
CA VAL A 265 2.56 12.71 6.70
C VAL A 265 1.57 12.27 5.63
N VAL A 266 0.81 13.22 5.10
CA VAL A 266 -0.02 13.04 3.91
C VAL A 266 0.46 13.99 2.83
N ARG A 267 0.69 13.50 1.62
CA ARG A 267 1.08 14.33 0.47
C ARG A 267 0.49 13.79 -0.83
N LEU A 268 0.30 14.67 -1.81
CA LEU A 268 -0.04 14.26 -3.16
C LEU A 268 1.23 14.02 -3.98
N VAL A 269 1.39 12.80 -4.51
CA VAL A 269 2.52 12.46 -5.39
C VAL A 269 2.25 12.94 -6.81
N ARG A 270 1.02 12.78 -7.28
CA ARG A 270 0.50 13.32 -8.55
C ARG A 270 -1.03 13.33 -8.52
N PRO A 271 -1.72 14.07 -9.39
CA PRO A 271 -3.17 13.91 -9.56
C PRO A 271 -3.52 12.42 -9.75
N GLY A 272 -4.46 11.94 -8.93
CA GLY A 272 -4.88 10.54 -8.89
C GLY A 272 -4.01 9.60 -8.04
N THR A 273 -2.94 10.09 -7.40
CA THR A 273 -2.09 9.27 -6.50
C THR A 273 -1.64 10.06 -5.27
N GLY A 274 -2.21 9.72 -4.13
CA GLY A 274 -1.88 10.26 -2.82
C GLY A 274 -1.10 9.25 -2.00
N VAL A 275 -0.21 9.75 -1.13
CA VAL A 275 0.53 8.89 -0.20
C VAL A 275 0.39 9.42 1.21
N ARG A 276 0.12 8.47 2.11
CA ARG A 276 0.16 8.64 3.55
C ARG A 276 1.27 7.76 4.12
N VAL A 277 2.20 8.36 4.83
CA VAL A 277 3.28 7.67 5.55
C VAL A 277 3.06 7.89 7.03
N ARG A 278 2.95 6.80 7.79
CA ARG A 278 2.85 6.81 9.25
C ARG A 278 4.09 6.15 9.83
N VAL A 279 4.67 6.75 10.86
CA VAL A 279 5.81 6.17 11.59
C VAL A 279 5.49 6.10 13.07
N GLY A 280 6.02 5.08 13.75
CA GLY A 280 5.94 4.99 15.21
C GLY A 280 6.64 6.17 15.90
N GLU A 281 6.27 6.45 17.16
CA GLU A 281 6.83 7.59 17.91
C GLU A 281 8.38 7.55 17.99
N PRO A 282 9.05 6.39 18.17
CA PRO A 282 10.51 6.34 18.16
C PRO A 282 11.17 6.73 16.82
N LEU A 283 10.40 6.76 15.73
CA LEU A 283 10.83 7.16 14.39
C LEU A 283 10.25 8.52 13.98
N ALA A 284 9.63 9.28 14.89
CA ALA A 284 9.01 10.57 14.58
C ALA A 284 10.00 11.55 13.92
N GLY A 285 11.27 11.55 14.34
CA GLY A 285 12.33 12.37 13.75
C GLY A 285 12.74 11.95 12.33
N GLU A 286 12.43 10.72 11.91
CA GLU A 286 12.76 10.19 10.58
C GLU A 286 11.58 10.30 9.57
N LEU A 287 10.41 10.79 10.01
CA LEU A 287 9.21 10.87 9.17
C LEU A 287 9.42 11.65 7.87
N LEU A 288 10.04 12.84 7.94
CA LEU A 288 10.22 13.70 6.77
C LEU A 288 11.24 13.10 5.76
N PRO A 289 12.41 12.59 6.19
CA PRO A 289 13.29 11.82 5.31
C PRO A 289 12.59 10.64 4.62
N VAL A 290 11.85 9.83 5.38
CA VAL A 290 11.12 8.68 4.82
C VAL A 290 10.08 9.13 3.80
N ALA A 291 9.27 10.14 4.13
CA ALA A 291 8.25 10.67 3.23
C ALA A 291 8.83 11.34 1.97
N ALA A 292 9.98 12.02 2.10
CA ALA A 292 10.69 12.63 0.97
C ALA A 292 11.30 11.57 0.03
N SER A 293 11.62 10.39 0.56
CA SER A 293 12.18 9.27 -0.21
C SER A 293 11.18 8.49 -1.05
N VAL A 294 9.89 8.78 -0.90
CA VAL A 294 8.84 8.14 -1.69
C VAL A 294 8.98 8.52 -3.17
N ARG A 295 9.14 7.51 -4.01
CA ARG A 295 9.20 7.59 -5.47
C ARG A 295 8.03 6.82 -6.09
N SER A 296 7.69 7.22 -7.30
CA SER A 296 6.72 6.56 -8.18
C SER A 296 7.38 6.50 -9.56
N PRO A 297 7.10 5.50 -10.41
CA PRO A 297 7.62 5.48 -11.75
C PRO A 297 7.22 6.78 -12.44
N VAL A 298 8.21 7.41 -13.06
CA VAL A 298 7.95 8.41 -14.10
C VAL A 298 7.47 7.60 -15.29
N GLY A 299 6.19 7.23 -15.28
CA GLY A 299 5.56 6.69 -16.47
C GLY A 299 5.57 7.79 -17.52
N ASP A 300 6.22 7.54 -18.65
CA ASP A 300 6.14 8.39 -19.83
C ASP A 300 4.66 8.66 -20.12
N TRP A 301 4.30 9.94 -20.23
CA TRP A 301 2.97 10.42 -20.55
C TRP A 301 2.62 10.12 -22.02
N GLY A 302 2.49 8.85 -22.36
CA GLY A 302 1.84 8.40 -23.58
C GLY A 302 0.32 8.54 -23.45
N GLY A 303 -0.19 9.74 -23.66
CA GLY A 303 -1.59 9.98 -24.01
C GLY A 303 -2.57 10.08 -22.83
N PHE A 304 -2.84 11.31 -22.40
CA PHE A 304 -4.22 11.70 -22.16
C PHE A 304 -4.64 12.63 -23.33
N PRO A 305 -5.80 12.38 -23.94
CA PRO A 305 -6.32 13.12 -25.10
C PRO A 305 -6.65 14.58 -24.78
#